data_AF-A0A953M671-F1
#
_entry.id   AF-A0A953M671-F1
#
_cell.length_a   1.000
_cell.length_b   1.000
_cell.length_c   1.000
_cell.angle_alpha   90.00
_cell.angle_beta   90.00
_cell.angle_gamma   90.00
#
_symmetry.space_group_name_H-M   'P 1'
#
loop_
_entity.id
_entity.type
_entity.pdbx_description
1 polymer ?
#
loop_
_entity_poly.entity_id
_entity_poly.type
_entity_poly.pdbx_seq_one_letter_code
_entity_poly.pdbx_strand_id
1 'polypeptide(L)'
;MQRDRDWTFPFFRALGLTVGAIHPHHQQPEELKRWMYRCNVVYGTTSEFGFDYLRDNMKRSVEQQVQRKRQFAIVDEVDSILIDEARTPLIISGPAHDDQPRYDVADRLARHLVEKQRPWQERDDQVERCKQKIKGLEGDIRQVRDKSQVPEIQRQLEAAKGELPHLEADRDKHTQYYELQMERKQCHLTHEGITEAQRAAGIGSFYVDQNMDVPHLLEQALRAHAVYQLDRDYVVMDVDDRMTGRREPTIVIVDTFTGRPMIGRQWSDGLHQAIEAKEGVPIKQETQTIATVTIQNFFKMYRRLAGMTGTADTEAQEFHDIYKLDVVSIPTNKPVVRADYDDLMFLRAKDKWEAIVDEIKAFHDVGRPILVGTTSVEKSEMLAQMLGRKHQIKHEVLNAKQHEREAHIIEGAGHLGAVMIATNMAGRGTDIKLGPVSREAQLDHWLRRGIASRGLTVEASDEELRENVYRKIAPGVLGIQKREAEGMGFAELE
;
A
#
# COMPACT_ATOMS: atom_id res chain seq x y z
N MET A 1 19.41 9.59 8.21
CA MET A 1 19.99 8.58 9.13
C MET A 1 21.52 8.51 9.04
N GLN A 2 22.14 7.76 8.09
CA GLN A 2 23.61 7.58 8.07
C GLN A 2 24.35 8.92 7.98
N ARG A 3 23.87 9.80 7.09
CA ARG A 3 24.32 11.18 6.97
C ARG A 3 24.32 11.92 8.31
N ASP A 4 23.22 11.89 9.04
CA ASP A 4 23.07 12.65 10.30
C ASP A 4 23.92 12.04 11.41
N ARG A 5 24.04 10.71 11.43
CA ARG A 5 24.97 9.99 12.30
C ARG A 5 26.40 10.46 12.04
N ASP A 6 26.86 10.48 10.79
CA ASP A 6 28.23 10.84 10.43
C ASP A 6 28.51 12.32 10.65
N TRP A 7 27.54 13.19 10.37
CA TRP A 7 27.64 14.63 10.58
C TRP A 7 27.74 14.99 12.08
N THR A 8 26.98 14.33 12.94
CA THR A 8 26.98 14.60 14.40
C THR A 8 28.02 13.79 15.18
N PHE A 9 28.58 12.72 14.58
CA PHE A 9 29.54 11.84 15.24
C PHE A 9 30.77 12.57 15.84
N PRO A 10 31.42 13.53 15.15
CA PRO A 10 32.56 14.26 15.73
C PRO A 10 32.23 14.95 17.06
N PHE A 11 31.02 15.51 17.18
CA PHE A 11 30.54 16.16 18.41
C PHE A 11 30.36 15.16 19.54
N PHE A 12 29.65 14.06 19.31
CA PHE A 12 29.45 13.02 20.32
C PHE A 12 30.77 12.36 20.73
N ARG A 13 31.66 12.10 19.77
CA ARG A 13 32.99 11.54 20.02
C ARG A 13 33.83 12.46 20.89
N ALA A 14 33.77 13.78 20.69
CA ALA A 14 34.48 14.76 21.52
C ALA A 14 34.03 14.72 22.99
N LEU A 15 32.79 14.30 23.26
CA LEU A 15 32.23 14.09 24.60
C LEU A 15 32.45 12.67 25.13
N GLY A 16 33.20 11.82 24.42
CA GLY A 16 33.43 10.41 24.80
C GLY A 16 32.22 9.49 24.57
N LEU A 17 31.23 9.92 23.79
CA LEU A 17 30.03 9.14 23.48
C LEU A 17 30.18 8.35 22.18
N THR A 18 29.56 7.18 22.15
CA THR A 18 29.50 6.30 20.97
C THR A 18 28.19 6.51 20.20
N VAL A 19 28.27 6.46 18.87
CA VAL A 19 27.11 6.67 17.98
C VAL A 19 27.01 5.55 16.96
N GLY A 20 25.90 4.83 16.99
CA GLY A 20 25.57 3.72 16.10
C GLY A 20 24.51 4.09 15.05
N ALA A 21 24.43 3.27 14.02
CA ALA A 21 23.51 3.41 12.89
C ALA A 21 22.88 2.04 12.56
N ILE A 22 21.54 1.95 12.55
CA ILE A 22 20.79 0.75 12.21
C ILE A 22 20.39 0.75 10.73
N HIS A 23 20.95 -0.16 9.96
CA HIS A 23 20.66 -0.37 8.55
C HIS A 23 19.74 -1.56 8.33
N PRO A 24 19.13 -1.68 7.13
CA PRO A 24 18.38 -2.86 6.75
C PRO A 24 19.12 -4.17 6.99
N HIS A 25 18.39 -5.20 7.40
CA HIS A 25 18.94 -6.49 7.81
C HIS A 25 19.85 -7.15 6.76
N HIS A 26 19.55 -6.99 5.47
CA HIS A 26 20.39 -7.53 4.39
C HIS A 26 21.74 -6.82 4.25
N GLN A 27 21.90 -5.64 4.87
CA GLN A 27 23.12 -4.82 4.85
C GLN A 27 23.86 -4.86 6.19
N GLN A 28 23.24 -5.41 7.25
CA GLN A 28 23.79 -5.37 8.60
C GLN A 28 23.52 -6.68 9.36
N PRO A 29 24.57 -7.51 9.57
CA PRO A 29 24.47 -8.72 10.36
C PRO A 29 23.96 -8.46 11.79
N GLU A 30 23.26 -9.43 12.38
CA GLU A 30 22.66 -9.27 13.72
C GLU A 30 23.69 -8.93 14.81
N GLU A 31 24.89 -9.51 14.75
CA GLU A 31 25.96 -9.20 15.70
C GLU A 31 26.33 -7.72 15.66
N LEU A 32 26.48 -7.18 14.45
CA LEU A 32 26.78 -5.76 14.25
C LEU A 32 25.62 -4.88 14.71
N LYS A 33 24.36 -5.26 14.43
CA LYS A 33 23.17 -4.56 14.97
C LYS A 33 23.20 -4.51 16.49
N ARG A 34 23.51 -5.63 17.16
CA ARG A 34 23.61 -5.68 18.63
C ARG A 34 24.69 -4.72 19.15
N TRP A 35 25.83 -4.61 18.46
CA TRP A 35 26.85 -3.61 18.79
C TRP A 35 26.36 -2.17 18.60
N MET A 36 25.63 -1.89 17.51
CA MET A 36 25.09 -0.54 17.26
C MET A 36 24.05 -0.13 18.32
N TYR A 37 23.14 -1.02 18.71
CA TYR A 37 22.18 -0.75 19.79
C TYR A 37 22.84 -0.57 21.17
N ARG A 38 24.09 -0.99 21.35
CA ARG A 38 24.87 -0.74 22.58
C ARG A 38 25.50 0.64 22.64
N CYS A 39 25.53 1.39 21.53
CA CYS A 39 26.00 2.77 21.52
C CYS A 39 25.16 3.69 22.42
N ASN A 40 25.73 4.84 22.79
CA ASN A 40 25.03 5.83 23.62
C ASN A 40 23.89 6.51 22.83
N VAL A 41 24.13 6.77 21.54
CA VAL A 41 23.15 7.34 20.60
C VAL A 41 23.04 6.40 19.42
N VAL A 42 21.81 6.16 18.95
CA VAL A 42 21.55 5.24 17.84
C VAL A 42 20.63 5.94 16.86
N TYR A 43 21.11 6.09 15.62
CA TYR A 43 20.31 6.57 14.50
C TYR A 43 19.72 5.35 13.77
N GLY A 44 18.49 5.47 13.30
CA GLY A 44 17.77 4.42 12.59
C GLY A 44 16.51 4.98 11.94
N THR A 45 15.93 4.22 11.01
CA THR A 45 14.59 4.52 10.49
C THR A 45 13.53 3.88 11.38
N THR A 46 12.32 4.44 11.39
CA THR A 46 11.18 3.90 12.14
C THR A 46 10.93 2.43 11.81
N SER A 47 10.95 2.09 10.51
CA SER A 47 10.76 0.72 10.04
C SER A 47 11.81 -0.24 10.60
N GLU A 48 13.09 0.12 10.58
CA GLU A 48 14.14 -0.76 11.12
C GLU A 48 14.03 -0.96 12.63
N PHE A 49 13.75 0.10 13.39
CA PHE A 49 13.52 -0.03 14.83
C PHE A 49 12.30 -0.89 15.15
N GLY A 50 11.20 -0.71 14.41
CA GLY A 50 9.99 -1.50 14.62
C GLY A 50 10.16 -2.97 14.20
N PHE A 51 10.81 -3.25 13.08
CA PHE A 51 11.08 -4.62 12.65
C PHE A 51 12.10 -5.34 13.54
N ASP A 52 13.12 -4.65 14.04
CA ASP A 52 14.03 -5.23 15.04
C ASP A 52 13.29 -5.55 16.34
N TYR A 53 12.32 -4.73 16.75
CA TYR A 53 11.44 -5.04 17.87
C TYR A 53 10.58 -6.29 17.61
N LEU A 54 9.94 -6.38 16.45
CA LEU A 54 9.13 -7.56 16.10
C LEU A 54 10.00 -8.83 16.09
N ARG A 55 11.18 -8.78 15.46
CA ARG A 55 12.14 -9.89 15.45
C ARG A 55 12.62 -10.27 16.85
N ASP A 56 12.89 -9.31 17.73
CA ASP A 56 13.33 -9.59 19.09
C ASP A 56 12.27 -10.30 19.93
N ASN A 57 10.98 -10.13 19.62
CA ASN A 57 9.88 -10.87 20.25
C ASN A 57 9.64 -12.26 19.64
N MET A 58 10.31 -12.60 18.53
CA MET A 58 10.28 -13.93 17.92
C MET A 58 11.46 -14.81 18.36
N LYS A 59 12.41 -14.27 19.13
CA LYS A 59 13.61 -14.99 19.58
C LYS A 59 13.31 -15.89 20.77
N ARG A 60 14.04 -17.01 20.85
CA ARG A 60 13.83 -18.03 21.91
C ARG A 60 14.49 -17.65 23.23
N SER A 61 15.47 -16.76 23.21
CA SER A 61 16.16 -16.31 24.42
C SER A 61 16.51 -14.83 24.39
N VAL A 62 16.67 -14.22 25.57
CA VAL A 62 16.92 -12.78 25.73
C VAL A 62 18.31 -12.39 25.19
N GLU A 63 19.29 -13.29 25.28
CA GLU A 63 20.66 -13.07 24.81
C GLU A 63 20.72 -12.91 23.29
N GLN A 64 19.73 -13.44 22.58
CA GLN A 64 19.62 -13.29 21.14
C GLN A 64 19.12 -11.90 20.75
N GLN A 65 18.42 -11.17 21.62
CA GLN A 65 17.84 -9.86 21.29
C GLN A 65 18.91 -8.83 20.90
N VAL A 66 18.57 -7.93 19.97
CA VAL A 66 19.48 -6.86 19.52
C VAL A 66 19.19 -5.54 20.22
N GLN A 67 17.92 -5.24 20.51
CA GLN A 67 17.50 -4.01 21.16
C GLN A 67 17.77 -4.02 22.66
N ARG A 68 17.92 -2.81 23.23
CA ARG A 68 17.98 -2.57 24.67
C ARG A 68 16.63 -2.05 25.18
N LYS A 69 16.56 -1.80 26.49
CA LYS A 69 15.43 -1.10 27.10
C LYS A 69 15.21 0.26 26.44
N ARG A 70 13.99 0.50 25.95
CA ARG A 70 13.55 1.74 25.29
C ARG A 70 13.46 2.89 26.28
N GLN A 71 14.48 3.75 26.31
CA GLN A 71 14.58 4.86 27.27
C GLN A 71 14.07 6.18 26.71
N PHE A 72 14.60 6.62 25.57
CA PHE A 72 14.25 7.90 24.97
C PHE A 72 14.32 7.80 23.45
N ALA A 73 13.29 8.30 22.77
CA ALA A 73 13.26 8.48 21.33
C ALA A 73 13.08 9.96 20.99
N ILE A 74 13.86 10.44 20.03
CA ILE A 74 13.67 11.72 19.37
C ILE A 74 13.31 11.39 17.93
N VAL A 75 12.09 11.73 17.53
CA VAL A 75 11.56 11.48 16.20
C VAL A 75 11.80 12.72 15.35
N ASP A 76 12.73 12.62 14.40
CA ASP A 76 12.84 13.62 13.35
C ASP A 76 11.66 13.47 12.38
N GLU A 77 11.16 14.58 11.84
CA GLU A 77 10.02 14.60 10.92
C GLU A 77 8.76 13.95 11.54
N VAL A 78 8.45 14.36 12.77
CA VAL A 78 7.49 13.69 13.66
C VAL A 78 6.06 13.62 13.10
N ASP A 79 5.62 14.61 12.34
CA ASP A 79 4.33 14.61 11.65
C ASP A 79 4.25 13.49 10.61
N SER A 80 5.24 13.36 9.76
CA SER A 80 5.21 12.28 8.78
C SER A 80 5.35 10.89 9.40
N ILE A 81 6.15 10.75 10.46
CA ILE A 81 6.35 9.42 11.07
C ILE A 81 5.17 9.01 11.96
N LEU A 82 4.71 9.91 12.83
CA LEU A 82 3.72 9.56 13.87
C LEU A 82 2.27 9.78 13.44
N ILE A 83 2.03 10.50 12.34
CA ILE A 83 0.71 10.74 11.75
C ILE A 83 0.62 10.02 10.39
N ASP A 84 1.41 10.43 9.40
CA ASP A 84 1.23 9.94 8.02
C ASP A 84 1.55 8.45 7.87
N GLU A 85 2.74 8.02 8.28
CA GLU A 85 3.21 6.64 8.20
C GLU A 85 2.53 5.73 9.22
N ALA A 86 2.11 6.30 10.35
CA ALA A 86 1.48 5.56 11.45
C ALA A 86 0.13 4.92 11.11
N ARG A 87 -0.45 5.27 9.95
CA ARG A 87 -1.66 4.67 9.39
C ARG A 87 -1.48 3.19 9.02
N THR A 88 -0.27 2.76 8.70
CA THR A 88 0.00 1.37 8.30
C THR A 88 0.81 0.66 9.40
N PRO A 89 0.35 -0.49 9.93
CA PRO A 89 1.13 -1.25 10.90
C PRO A 89 2.36 -1.88 10.27
N LEU A 90 3.38 -2.14 11.10
CA LEU A 90 4.53 -2.97 10.74
C LEU A 90 4.15 -4.43 10.95
N ILE A 91 4.31 -5.25 9.90
CA ILE A 91 3.88 -6.66 9.89
C ILE A 91 5.04 -7.54 9.42
N ILE A 92 5.36 -8.58 10.20
CA ILE A 92 6.16 -9.71 9.74
C ILE A 92 5.20 -10.83 9.37
N SER A 93 5.12 -11.11 8.07
CA SER A 93 4.46 -12.29 7.55
C SER A 93 5.47 -13.41 7.34
N GLY A 94 5.06 -14.63 7.60
CA GLY A 94 5.84 -15.81 7.24
C GLY A 94 4.93 -16.92 6.70
N PRO A 95 5.52 -18.03 6.26
CA PRO A 95 4.74 -19.17 5.80
C PRO A 95 3.84 -19.68 6.94
N ALA A 96 2.61 -20.06 6.60
CA ALA A 96 1.67 -20.63 7.57
C ALA A 96 2.13 -22.00 8.08
N HIS A 97 2.90 -22.73 7.28
CA HIS A 97 3.38 -24.09 7.56
C HIS A 97 4.84 -24.26 7.13
N ASP A 98 5.62 -25.00 7.93
CA ASP A 98 7.04 -25.30 7.65
C ASP A 98 7.20 -26.24 6.45
N ASP A 99 6.24 -27.15 6.26
CA ASP A 99 6.15 -28.06 5.11
C ASP A 99 5.07 -27.60 4.14
N GLN A 100 5.22 -27.92 2.86
CA GLN A 100 4.18 -27.65 1.86
C GLN A 100 2.92 -28.45 2.24
N PRO A 101 1.78 -27.79 2.56
CA PRO A 101 0.61 -28.50 3.01
C PRO A 101 0.12 -29.46 1.94
N ARG A 102 -0.34 -30.65 2.36
CA ARG A 102 -0.73 -31.76 1.48
C ARG A 102 -2.11 -31.55 0.85
N TYR A 103 -2.31 -30.40 0.21
CA TYR A 103 -3.56 -30.06 -0.49
C TYR A 103 -3.86 -31.04 -1.63
N ASP A 104 -2.85 -31.68 -2.22
CA ASP A 104 -2.99 -32.72 -3.23
C ASP A 104 -3.62 -34.01 -2.65
N VAL A 105 -3.24 -34.39 -1.43
CA VAL A 105 -3.85 -35.52 -0.71
C VAL A 105 -5.26 -35.15 -0.28
N ALA A 106 -5.45 -33.95 0.28
CA ALA A 106 -6.76 -33.47 0.70
C ALA A 106 -7.76 -33.37 -0.48
N ASP A 107 -7.34 -32.85 -1.64
CA ASP A 107 -8.17 -32.79 -2.85
C ASP A 107 -8.60 -34.18 -3.31
N ARG A 108 -7.65 -35.13 -3.35
CA ARG A 108 -7.94 -36.52 -3.75
C ARG A 108 -8.94 -37.19 -2.82
N LEU A 109 -8.77 -37.01 -1.51
CA LEU A 109 -9.68 -37.55 -0.50
C LEU A 109 -11.06 -36.88 -0.56
N ALA A 110 -11.11 -35.57 -0.78
CA ALA A 110 -12.36 -34.85 -0.96
C ALA A 110 -13.14 -35.36 -2.17
N ARG A 111 -12.49 -35.55 -3.33
CA ARG A 111 -13.13 -36.15 -4.52
C ARG A 111 -13.69 -37.54 -4.23
N HIS A 112 -12.93 -38.39 -3.54
CA HIS A 112 -13.36 -39.74 -3.14
C HIS A 112 -14.60 -39.70 -2.25
N LEU A 113 -14.60 -38.85 -1.21
CA LEU A 113 -15.74 -38.73 -0.30
C LEU A 113 -16.97 -38.11 -0.97
N VAL A 114 -16.79 -37.13 -1.85
CA VAL A 114 -17.88 -36.54 -2.65
C VAL A 114 -18.52 -37.60 -3.55
N GLU A 115 -17.72 -38.46 -4.17
CA GLU A 115 -18.23 -39.58 -4.97
C GLU A 115 -18.97 -40.61 -4.11
N LYS A 116 -18.41 -40.99 -2.96
CA LYS A 116 -19.01 -41.96 -2.02
C LYS A 116 -20.31 -41.47 -1.39
N GLN A 117 -20.46 -40.17 -1.15
CA GLN A 117 -21.67 -39.58 -0.59
C GLN A 117 -22.78 -39.39 -1.63
N ARG A 118 -22.48 -39.43 -2.93
CA ARG A 118 -23.47 -39.20 -4.00
C ARG A 118 -24.76 -40.02 -3.84
N PRO A 119 -24.72 -41.33 -3.51
CA PRO A 119 -25.94 -42.08 -3.27
C PRO A 119 -26.77 -41.49 -2.14
N TRP A 120 -26.17 -41.20 -0.99
CA TRP A 120 -26.89 -40.58 0.14
C TRP A 120 -27.47 -39.21 -0.24
N GLN A 121 -26.69 -38.38 -0.93
CA GLN A 121 -27.09 -37.02 -1.35
C GLN A 121 -28.32 -37.05 -2.27
N GLU A 122 -28.38 -37.98 -3.23
CA GLU A 122 -29.54 -38.12 -4.14
C GLU A 122 -30.84 -38.47 -3.41
N ARG A 123 -30.78 -39.16 -2.26
CA ARG A 123 -31.96 -39.52 -1.46
C ARG A 123 -32.30 -38.38 -0.50
N ASP A 124 -31.30 -37.73 0.08
CA ASP A 124 -31.50 -36.55 0.91
C ASP A 124 -32.15 -35.40 0.10
N ASP A 125 -31.73 -35.20 -1.15
CA ASP A 125 -32.37 -34.24 -2.07
C ASP A 125 -33.87 -34.54 -2.30
N GLN A 126 -34.29 -35.82 -2.28
CA GLN A 126 -35.70 -36.22 -2.39
C GLN A 126 -36.46 -35.92 -1.10
N VAL A 127 -35.84 -36.21 0.05
CA VAL A 127 -36.38 -35.88 1.38
C VAL A 127 -36.59 -34.37 1.49
N GLU A 128 -35.60 -33.56 1.12
CA GLU A 128 -35.69 -32.09 1.19
C GLU A 128 -36.74 -31.52 0.22
N ARG A 129 -36.86 -32.06 -1.01
CA ARG A 129 -37.97 -31.69 -1.91
C ARG A 129 -39.34 -32.02 -1.32
N CYS A 130 -39.47 -33.17 -0.66
CA CYS A 130 -40.71 -33.56 0.01
C CYS A 130 -41.04 -32.62 1.18
N LYS A 131 -40.06 -32.29 2.03
CA LYS A 131 -40.21 -31.31 3.12
C LYS A 131 -40.59 -29.92 2.61
N GLN A 132 -39.95 -29.44 1.55
CA GLN A 132 -40.29 -28.16 0.91
C GLN A 132 -41.74 -28.18 0.38
N LYS A 133 -42.16 -29.29 -0.25
CA LYS A 133 -43.54 -29.48 -0.71
C LYS A 133 -44.54 -29.45 0.45
N ILE A 134 -44.25 -30.14 1.56
CA ILE A 134 -45.08 -30.11 2.78
C ILE A 134 -45.22 -28.68 3.30
N LYS A 135 -44.10 -27.96 3.44
CA LYS A 135 -44.09 -26.56 3.93
C LYS A 135 -44.86 -25.63 2.99
N GLY A 136 -44.77 -25.83 1.67
CA GLY A 136 -45.54 -25.09 0.66
C GLY A 136 -47.05 -25.32 0.82
N LEU A 137 -47.47 -26.59 0.86
CA LEU A 137 -48.89 -26.97 1.04
C LEU A 137 -49.46 -26.44 2.37
N GLU A 138 -48.69 -26.46 3.45
CA GLU A 138 -49.10 -25.86 4.74
C GLU A 138 -49.25 -24.33 4.65
N GLY A 139 -48.39 -23.66 3.88
CA GLY A 139 -48.50 -22.23 3.58
C GLY A 139 -49.75 -21.92 2.76
N ASP A 140 -50.04 -22.71 1.73
CA ASP A 140 -51.21 -22.55 0.87
C ASP A 140 -52.51 -22.70 1.66
N ILE A 141 -52.62 -23.71 2.54
CA ILE A 141 -53.79 -23.87 3.43
C ILE A 141 -54.04 -22.61 4.27
N ARG A 142 -52.99 -21.92 4.71
CA ARG A 142 -53.11 -20.68 5.51
C ARG A 142 -53.54 -19.47 4.68
N GLN A 143 -53.24 -19.44 3.37
CA GLN A 143 -53.48 -18.28 2.50
C GLN A 143 -54.70 -18.41 1.56
N VAL A 144 -55.28 -19.61 1.45
CA VAL A 144 -56.44 -19.89 0.60
C VAL A 144 -57.66 -19.06 1.01
N ARG A 145 -58.17 -18.26 0.06
CA ARG A 145 -59.40 -17.45 0.21
C ARG A 145 -60.68 -18.24 -0.06
N ASP A 146 -60.61 -19.23 -0.94
CA ASP A 146 -61.73 -20.10 -1.31
C ASP A 146 -61.65 -21.45 -0.56
N LYS A 147 -62.48 -21.59 0.46
CA LYS A 147 -62.50 -22.77 1.35
C LYS A 147 -62.84 -24.08 0.64
N SER A 148 -63.35 -24.03 -0.60
CA SER A 148 -63.69 -25.23 -1.38
C SER A 148 -62.45 -26.02 -1.85
N GLN A 149 -61.27 -25.39 -1.93
CA GLN A 149 -60.03 -26.02 -2.39
C GLN A 149 -59.20 -26.66 -1.25
N VAL A 150 -59.52 -26.32 0.00
CA VAL A 150 -58.81 -26.81 1.19
C VAL A 150 -58.79 -28.34 1.30
N PRO A 151 -59.90 -29.07 1.05
CA PRO A 151 -59.89 -30.54 1.17
C PRO A 151 -58.93 -31.24 0.20
N GLU A 152 -58.70 -30.65 -0.97
CA GLU A 152 -57.79 -31.21 -1.97
C GLU A 152 -56.32 -31.01 -1.57
N ILE A 153 -55.96 -29.79 -1.14
CA ILE A 153 -54.61 -29.48 -0.64
C ILE A 153 -54.30 -30.32 0.61
N GLN A 154 -55.30 -30.55 1.46
CA GLN A 154 -55.15 -31.34 2.67
C GLN A 154 -54.93 -32.83 2.38
N ARG A 155 -55.57 -33.40 1.34
CA ARG A 155 -55.25 -34.75 0.85
C ARG A 155 -53.82 -34.86 0.30
N GLN A 156 -53.36 -33.85 -0.43
CA GLN A 156 -51.99 -33.82 -0.95
C GLN A 156 -50.95 -33.69 0.17
N LEU A 157 -51.27 -32.94 1.23
CA LEU A 157 -50.44 -32.81 2.42
C LEU A 157 -50.31 -34.14 3.17
N GLU A 158 -51.42 -34.83 3.40
CA GLU A 158 -51.42 -36.16 4.05
C GLU A 158 -50.65 -37.19 3.22
N ALA A 159 -50.80 -37.19 1.89
CA ALA A 159 -50.03 -38.06 1.00
C ALA A 159 -48.51 -37.80 1.10
N ALA A 160 -48.10 -36.52 1.07
CA ALA A 160 -46.68 -36.14 1.20
C ALA A 160 -46.12 -36.48 2.60
N LYS A 161 -46.91 -36.28 3.67
CA LYS A 161 -46.53 -36.67 5.04
C LYS A 161 -46.43 -38.19 5.21
N GLY A 162 -47.24 -38.96 4.50
CA GLY A 162 -47.14 -40.43 4.46
C GLY A 162 -45.92 -40.94 3.69
N GLU A 163 -45.49 -40.21 2.65
CA GLU A 163 -44.33 -40.56 1.82
C GLU A 163 -42.99 -40.22 2.50
N LEU A 164 -42.95 -39.14 3.30
CA LEU A 164 -41.72 -38.64 3.94
C LEU A 164 -40.96 -39.70 4.77
N PRO A 165 -41.59 -40.48 5.68
CA PRO A 165 -40.88 -41.51 6.44
C PRO A 165 -40.27 -42.62 5.57
N HIS A 166 -40.89 -42.92 4.42
CA HIS A 166 -40.35 -43.90 3.49
C HIS A 166 -39.09 -43.39 2.78
N LEU A 167 -39.07 -42.10 2.42
CA LEU A 167 -37.89 -41.46 1.84
C LEU A 167 -36.75 -41.32 2.86
N GLU A 168 -37.06 -40.97 4.11
CA GLU A 168 -36.07 -40.91 5.20
C GLU A 168 -35.48 -42.30 5.47
N ALA A 169 -36.30 -43.34 5.55
CA ALA A 169 -35.85 -44.71 5.72
C ALA A 169 -35.01 -45.23 4.53
N ASP A 170 -35.23 -44.73 3.31
CA ASP A 170 -34.41 -45.08 2.15
C ASP A 170 -33.07 -44.35 2.16
N ARG A 171 -33.05 -43.07 2.55
CA ARG A 171 -31.82 -42.29 2.74
C ARG A 171 -30.91 -42.92 3.79
N ASP A 172 -31.46 -43.32 4.94
CA ASP A 172 -30.71 -43.85 6.08
C ASP A 172 -30.05 -45.22 5.80
N LYS A 173 -30.38 -45.88 4.68
CA LYS A 173 -29.66 -47.08 4.20
C LYS A 173 -28.27 -46.73 3.64
N HIS A 174 -28.05 -45.48 3.27
CA HIS A 174 -26.79 -45.00 2.73
C HIS A 174 -25.99 -44.29 3.82
N THR A 175 -24.67 -44.48 3.80
CA THR A 175 -23.77 -43.83 4.76
C THR A 175 -23.56 -42.37 4.38
N GLN A 176 -23.73 -41.49 5.35
CA GLN A 176 -23.32 -40.09 5.25
C GLN A 176 -21.86 -39.96 5.68
N TYR A 177 -21.03 -39.32 4.86
CA TYR A 177 -19.60 -39.13 5.12
C TYR A 177 -19.30 -37.72 5.62
N TYR A 178 -20.04 -36.71 5.20
CA TYR A 178 -19.91 -35.32 5.64
C TYR A 178 -21.25 -34.60 5.69
N GLU A 179 -21.34 -33.56 6.51
CA GLU A 179 -22.49 -32.69 6.66
C GLU A 179 -22.23 -31.31 6.02
N LEU A 180 -23.15 -30.86 5.17
CA LEU A 180 -23.08 -29.55 4.53
C LEU A 180 -24.07 -28.59 5.17
N GLN A 181 -23.58 -27.41 5.56
CA GLN A 181 -24.40 -26.29 5.97
C GLN A 181 -24.30 -25.20 4.89
N MET A 182 -25.15 -25.30 3.87
CA MET A 182 -25.11 -24.41 2.69
C MET A 182 -25.29 -22.93 3.05
N GLU A 183 -26.15 -22.62 4.02
CA GLU A 183 -26.38 -21.23 4.47
C GLU A 183 -25.13 -20.60 5.09
N ARG A 184 -24.33 -21.40 5.81
CA ARG A 184 -23.08 -20.96 6.44
C ARG A 184 -21.85 -21.23 5.57
N LYS A 185 -22.04 -21.86 4.41
CA LYS A 185 -20.97 -22.37 3.55
C LYS A 185 -19.94 -23.22 4.33
N GLN A 186 -20.40 -24.06 5.25
CA GLN A 186 -19.54 -24.93 6.09
C GLN A 186 -19.71 -26.40 5.73
N CYS A 187 -18.65 -27.18 5.92
CA CYS A 187 -18.64 -28.62 5.76
C CYS A 187 -17.97 -29.24 6.99
N HIS A 188 -18.57 -30.28 7.56
CA HIS A 188 -18.00 -31.01 8.70
C HIS A 188 -17.94 -32.50 8.36
N LEU A 189 -16.84 -33.15 8.70
CA LEU A 189 -16.69 -34.59 8.52
C LEU A 189 -17.48 -35.36 9.58
N THR A 190 -18.15 -36.44 9.17
CA THR A 190 -18.73 -37.40 10.11
C THR A 190 -17.68 -38.42 10.58
N HIS A 191 -17.99 -39.20 11.61
CA HIS A 191 -17.11 -40.29 12.07
C HIS A 191 -16.81 -41.33 10.96
N GLU A 192 -17.82 -41.66 10.15
CA GLU A 192 -17.67 -42.58 9.02
C GLU A 192 -16.83 -41.95 7.89
N GLY A 193 -17.01 -40.65 7.66
CA GLY A 193 -16.17 -39.84 6.76
C GLY A 193 -14.68 -39.91 7.10
N ILE A 194 -14.35 -39.68 8.38
CA ILE A 194 -12.98 -39.74 8.88
C ILE A 194 -12.40 -41.15 8.70
N THR A 195 -13.17 -42.18 9.06
CA THR A 195 -12.73 -43.57 8.97
C THR A 195 -12.45 -44.00 7.53
N GLU A 196 -13.33 -43.64 6.59
CA GLU A 196 -13.13 -43.92 5.16
C GLU A 196 -11.98 -43.09 4.58
N ALA A 197 -11.84 -41.83 4.98
CA ALA A 197 -10.73 -40.99 4.55
C ALA A 197 -9.37 -41.54 5.02
N GLN A 198 -9.26 -42.00 6.27
CA GLN A 198 -8.05 -42.64 6.79
C GLN A 198 -7.70 -43.91 6.01
N ARG A 199 -8.72 -44.71 5.69
CA ARG A 199 -8.57 -45.94 4.89
C ARG A 199 -8.07 -45.63 3.47
N ALA A 200 -8.66 -44.63 2.82
CA ALA A 200 -8.31 -44.23 1.46
C ALA A 200 -6.94 -43.54 1.40
N ALA A 201 -6.55 -42.80 2.44
CA ALA A 201 -5.27 -42.11 2.50
C ALA A 201 -4.09 -43.06 2.68
N GLY A 202 -4.27 -44.18 3.39
CA GLY A 202 -3.21 -45.16 3.64
C GLY A 202 -2.10 -44.68 4.58
N ILE A 203 -2.30 -43.54 5.26
CA ILE A 203 -1.29 -42.87 6.11
C ILE A 203 -1.50 -43.10 7.63
N GLY A 204 -2.42 -43.99 8.01
CA GLY A 204 -2.73 -44.29 9.41
C GLY A 204 -3.74 -43.33 10.03
N SER A 205 -3.63 -43.07 11.34
CA SER A 205 -4.53 -42.16 12.04
C SER A 205 -4.22 -40.71 11.74
N PHE A 206 -5.26 -39.92 11.48
CA PHE A 206 -5.14 -38.46 11.32
C PHE A 206 -4.84 -37.75 12.64
N TYR A 207 -5.08 -38.40 13.78
CA TYR A 207 -4.89 -37.83 15.12
C TYR A 207 -3.53 -38.17 15.74
N VAL A 208 -2.52 -38.39 14.90
CA VAL A 208 -1.12 -38.64 15.32
C VAL A 208 -0.27 -37.50 14.78
N ASP A 209 0.73 -37.06 15.54
CA ASP A 209 1.44 -35.78 15.37
C ASP A 209 1.83 -35.39 13.92
N GLN A 210 2.18 -36.35 13.06
CA GLN A 210 2.57 -36.09 11.66
C GLN A 210 1.40 -35.90 10.67
N ASN A 211 0.16 -36.16 11.08
CA ASN A 211 -1.03 -36.11 10.24
C ASN A 211 -2.16 -35.21 10.76
N MET A 212 -1.91 -34.45 11.83
CA MET A 212 -2.93 -33.59 12.45
C MET A 212 -3.39 -32.42 11.57
N ASP A 213 -2.65 -32.11 10.52
CA ASP A 213 -3.00 -31.14 9.48
C ASP A 213 -4.08 -31.66 8.52
N VAL A 214 -4.12 -32.97 8.27
CA VAL A 214 -4.96 -33.59 7.24
C VAL A 214 -6.46 -33.35 7.44
N PRO A 215 -7.04 -33.47 8.66
CA PRO A 215 -8.46 -33.22 8.86
C PRO A 215 -8.88 -31.81 8.44
N HIS A 216 -8.11 -30.79 8.83
CA HIS A 216 -8.38 -29.40 8.48
C HIS A 216 -8.32 -29.20 6.96
N LEU A 217 -7.24 -29.66 6.32
CA LEU A 217 -7.07 -29.55 4.87
C LEU A 217 -8.20 -30.27 4.12
N LEU A 218 -8.62 -31.44 4.60
CA LEU A 218 -9.70 -32.23 4.02
C LEU A 218 -11.06 -31.53 4.16
N GLU A 219 -11.35 -30.90 5.30
CA GLU A 219 -12.58 -30.11 5.47
C GLU A 219 -12.62 -28.92 4.51
N GLN A 220 -11.50 -28.20 4.34
CA GLN A 220 -11.42 -27.09 3.38
C GLN A 220 -11.52 -27.59 1.93
N ALA A 221 -10.92 -28.74 1.60
CA ALA A 221 -11.06 -29.36 0.29
C ALA A 221 -12.51 -29.81 0.02
N LEU A 222 -13.17 -30.47 0.98
CA LEU A 222 -14.59 -30.83 0.86
C LEU A 222 -15.47 -29.60 0.69
N ARG A 223 -15.20 -28.53 1.45
CA ARG A 223 -15.88 -27.24 1.30
C ARG A 223 -15.68 -26.65 -0.10
N ALA A 224 -14.45 -26.69 -0.62
CA ALA A 224 -14.14 -26.23 -1.97
C ALA A 224 -14.90 -27.03 -3.06
N HIS A 225 -15.03 -28.35 -2.90
CA HIS A 225 -15.76 -29.20 -3.86
C HIS A 225 -17.28 -29.10 -3.75
N ALA A 226 -17.81 -29.12 -2.53
CA ALA A 226 -19.24 -29.26 -2.29
C ALA A 226 -20.00 -27.93 -2.25
N VAL A 227 -19.34 -26.82 -1.86
CA VAL A 227 -20.01 -25.53 -1.62
C VAL A 227 -19.69 -24.50 -2.69
N TYR A 228 -18.42 -24.40 -3.11
CA TYR A 228 -17.95 -23.34 -4.02
C TYR A 228 -17.97 -23.80 -5.48
N GLN A 229 -18.57 -23.00 -6.35
CA GLN A 229 -18.78 -23.33 -7.76
C GLN A 229 -17.99 -22.41 -8.70
N LEU A 230 -17.34 -23.02 -9.70
CA LEU A 230 -16.70 -22.31 -10.81
C LEU A 230 -17.75 -21.51 -11.60
N ASP A 231 -17.36 -20.33 -12.09
CA ASP A 231 -18.18 -19.35 -12.81
C ASP A 231 -19.34 -18.73 -12.01
N ARG A 232 -19.41 -19.02 -10.70
CA ARG A 232 -20.38 -18.43 -9.77
C ARG A 232 -19.73 -17.76 -8.57
N ASP A 233 -18.92 -18.50 -7.82
CA ASP A 233 -18.23 -18.00 -6.63
C ASP A 233 -16.78 -17.56 -6.94
N TYR A 234 -16.16 -18.15 -7.97
CA TYR A 234 -14.84 -17.79 -8.48
C TYR A 234 -14.71 -18.10 -9.97
N VAL A 235 -13.66 -17.54 -10.57
CA VAL A 235 -13.19 -17.84 -11.93
C VAL A 235 -11.69 -18.09 -11.91
N VAL A 236 -11.20 -18.87 -12.88
CA VAL A 236 -9.76 -19.05 -13.13
C VAL A 236 -9.33 -17.97 -14.13
N MET A 237 -8.33 -17.16 -13.76
CA MET A 237 -7.82 -16.08 -14.62
C MET A 237 -6.30 -16.00 -14.56
N ASP A 238 -5.67 -15.63 -15.68
CA ASP A 238 -4.25 -15.29 -15.71
C ASP A 238 -4.04 -13.89 -15.12
N VAL A 239 -3.35 -13.82 -13.98
CA VAL A 239 -3.04 -12.56 -13.29
C VAL A 239 -1.53 -12.39 -13.21
N ASP A 240 -1.06 -11.16 -13.36
CA ASP A 240 0.35 -10.81 -13.16
C ASP A 240 0.73 -11.02 -11.68
N ASP A 241 1.55 -12.04 -11.41
CA ASP A 241 2.05 -12.29 -10.06
C ASP A 241 3.09 -11.22 -9.69
N ARG A 242 2.82 -10.49 -8.60
CA ARG A 242 3.67 -9.38 -8.16
C ARG A 242 5.05 -9.83 -7.68
N MET A 243 5.21 -11.10 -7.31
CA MET A 243 6.45 -11.66 -6.78
C MET A 243 7.31 -12.24 -7.91
N THR A 244 6.71 -12.94 -8.88
CA THR A 244 7.46 -13.56 -9.99
C THR A 244 7.52 -12.70 -11.25
N GLY A 245 6.64 -11.69 -11.37
CA GLY A 245 6.49 -10.86 -12.56
C GLY A 245 5.94 -11.60 -13.77
N ARG A 246 5.43 -12.83 -13.59
CA ARG A 246 4.87 -13.69 -14.63
C ARG A 246 3.35 -13.74 -14.54
N ARG A 247 2.71 -13.97 -15.69
CA ARG A 247 1.29 -14.31 -15.74
C ARG A 247 1.12 -15.78 -15.41
N GLU A 248 0.42 -16.04 -14.32
CA GLU A 248 0.11 -17.39 -13.88
C GLU A 248 -1.41 -17.50 -13.69
N PRO A 249 -2.02 -18.64 -14.05
CA PRO A 249 -3.42 -18.88 -13.75
C PRO A 249 -3.58 -18.83 -12.22
N THR A 250 -4.61 -18.15 -11.73
CA THR A 250 -4.92 -18.04 -10.30
C THR A 250 -6.43 -17.97 -10.11
N ILE A 251 -6.89 -18.28 -8.90
CA ILE A 251 -8.30 -18.21 -8.54
C ILE A 251 -8.65 -16.75 -8.20
N VAL A 252 -9.65 -16.21 -8.88
CA VAL A 252 -10.18 -14.87 -8.62
C VAL A 252 -11.60 -14.98 -8.09
N ILE A 253 -11.84 -14.45 -6.89
CA ILE A 253 -13.15 -14.46 -6.26
C ILE A 253 -14.11 -13.58 -7.05
N VAL A 254 -15.32 -14.04 -7.29
CA VAL A 254 -16.39 -13.27 -7.92
C VAL A 254 -17.38 -12.81 -6.86
N ASP A 255 -17.76 -11.52 -6.91
CA ASP A 255 -18.88 -11.04 -6.11
C ASP A 255 -20.19 -11.62 -6.66
N THR A 256 -20.86 -12.47 -5.88
CA THR A 256 -22.07 -13.18 -6.31
C THR A 256 -23.26 -12.25 -6.62
N PHE A 257 -23.23 -10.99 -6.17
CA PHE A 257 -24.29 -10.03 -6.48
C PHE A 257 -24.02 -9.25 -7.77
N THR A 258 -22.76 -8.91 -8.03
CA THR A 258 -22.39 -8.01 -9.14
C THR A 258 -21.69 -8.71 -10.31
N GLY A 259 -21.24 -9.96 -10.12
CA GLY A 259 -20.44 -10.71 -11.08
C GLY A 259 -19.04 -10.16 -11.30
N ARG A 260 -18.59 -9.19 -10.48
CA ARG A 260 -17.29 -8.53 -10.67
C ARG A 260 -16.15 -9.37 -10.09
N PRO A 261 -15.04 -9.55 -10.83
CA PRO A 261 -13.85 -10.22 -10.30
C PRO A 261 -13.16 -9.33 -9.25
N MET A 262 -12.89 -9.90 -8.08
CA MET A 262 -12.25 -9.23 -6.95
C MET A 262 -10.76 -9.60 -6.89
N ILE A 263 -9.98 -9.05 -7.82
CA ILE A 263 -8.55 -9.32 -7.95
C ILE A 263 -7.81 -8.89 -6.67
N GLY A 264 -6.97 -9.80 -6.13
CA GLY A 264 -6.18 -9.57 -4.92
C GLY A 264 -6.87 -9.93 -3.61
N ARG A 265 -8.12 -10.42 -3.64
CA ARG A 265 -8.78 -11.02 -2.48
C ARG A 265 -8.57 -12.53 -2.48
N GLN A 266 -8.31 -13.08 -1.30
CA GLN A 266 -8.19 -14.52 -1.06
C GLN A 266 -9.11 -14.94 0.08
N TRP A 267 -9.54 -16.20 0.08
CA TRP A 267 -10.19 -16.78 1.24
C TRP A 267 -9.13 -17.19 2.26
N SER A 268 -9.42 -16.95 3.54
CA SER A 268 -8.54 -17.34 4.65
C SER A 268 -8.64 -18.83 4.96
N ASP A 269 -7.79 -19.30 5.88
CA ASP A 269 -7.91 -20.60 6.54
C ASP A 269 -7.68 -21.78 5.57
N GLY A 270 -6.78 -21.59 4.60
CA GLY A 270 -6.44 -22.60 3.59
C GLY A 270 -7.49 -22.86 2.51
N LEU A 271 -8.68 -22.22 2.56
CA LEU A 271 -9.74 -22.46 1.58
C LEU A 271 -9.34 -22.03 0.16
N HIS A 272 -8.60 -20.93 0.01
CA HIS A 272 -8.19 -20.46 -1.31
C HIS A 272 -7.25 -21.46 -1.99
N GLN A 273 -6.30 -22.00 -1.22
CA GLN A 273 -5.37 -23.04 -1.65
C GLN A 273 -6.09 -24.34 -1.97
N ALA A 274 -7.12 -24.71 -1.21
CA ALA A 274 -7.96 -25.87 -1.50
C ALA A 274 -8.71 -25.74 -2.84
N ILE A 275 -9.16 -24.52 -3.20
CA ILE A 275 -9.78 -24.24 -4.51
C ILE A 275 -8.72 -24.23 -5.62
N GLU A 276 -7.53 -23.67 -5.37
CA GLU A 276 -6.39 -23.76 -6.31
C GLU A 276 -6.05 -25.23 -6.62
N ALA A 277 -6.02 -26.09 -5.59
CA ALA A 277 -5.79 -27.52 -5.73
C ALA A 277 -6.92 -28.22 -6.52
N LYS A 278 -8.18 -27.88 -6.23
CA LYS A 278 -9.37 -28.41 -6.94
C LYS A 278 -9.30 -28.15 -8.45
N GLU A 279 -8.92 -26.94 -8.84
CA GLU A 279 -8.86 -26.51 -10.25
C GLU A 279 -7.51 -26.81 -10.93
N GLY A 280 -6.54 -27.39 -10.22
CA GLY A 280 -5.22 -27.73 -10.77
C GLY A 280 -4.33 -26.51 -11.06
N VAL A 281 -4.55 -25.43 -10.33
CA VAL A 281 -3.84 -24.15 -10.44
C VAL A 281 -2.64 -24.15 -9.46
N PRO A 282 -1.52 -23.45 -9.75
CA PRO A 282 -0.39 -23.37 -8.82
C PRO A 282 -0.82 -22.87 -7.43
N ILE A 283 -0.59 -23.69 -6.41
CA ILE A 283 -1.00 -23.38 -5.04
C ILE A 283 -0.02 -22.37 -4.45
N LYS A 284 -0.55 -21.20 -4.06
CA LYS A 284 0.24 -20.17 -3.40
C LYS A 284 0.39 -20.49 -1.92
N GLN A 285 1.62 -20.37 -1.41
CA GLN A 285 1.85 -20.55 0.02
C GLN A 285 1.01 -19.54 0.81
N GLU A 286 0.27 -20.04 1.79
CA GLU A 286 -0.45 -19.18 2.74
C GLU A 286 0.58 -18.40 3.56
N THR A 287 0.42 -17.08 3.59
CA THR A 287 1.22 -16.22 4.45
C THR A 287 0.36 -15.84 5.65
N GLN A 288 0.87 -16.10 6.84
CA GLN A 288 0.22 -15.69 8.08
C GLN A 288 0.99 -14.53 8.71
N THR A 289 0.26 -13.66 9.41
CA THR A 289 0.89 -12.61 10.21
C THR A 289 1.45 -13.23 11.49
N ILE A 290 2.78 -13.25 11.61
CA ILE A 290 3.47 -13.81 12.78
C ILE A 290 3.60 -12.76 13.88
N ALA A 291 3.90 -11.51 13.49
CA ALA A 291 4.07 -10.41 14.43
C ALA A 291 3.60 -9.10 13.82
N THR A 292 2.94 -8.26 14.61
CA THR A 292 2.44 -6.94 14.18
C THR A 292 2.58 -5.91 15.29
N VAL A 293 2.90 -4.67 14.91
CA VAL A 293 2.87 -3.51 15.82
C VAL A 293 2.54 -2.25 15.02
N THR A 294 1.69 -1.38 15.56
CA THR A 294 1.49 -0.05 14.98
C THR A 294 2.64 0.87 15.37
N ILE A 295 3.04 1.80 14.50
CA ILE A 295 4.07 2.80 14.82
C ILE A 295 3.71 3.58 16.09
N GLN A 296 2.42 3.88 16.27
CA GLN A 296 1.91 4.55 17.47
C GLN A 296 2.22 3.77 18.75
N ASN A 297 1.86 2.48 18.79
CA ASN A 297 2.10 1.63 19.96
C ASN A 297 3.59 1.37 20.15
N PHE A 298 4.37 1.30 19.07
CA PHE A 298 5.81 1.16 19.14
C PHE A 298 6.47 2.32 19.89
N PHE A 299 6.18 3.57 19.51
CA PHE A 299 6.77 4.74 20.17
C PHE A 299 6.23 5.00 21.59
N LYS A 300 4.98 4.61 21.88
CA LYS A 300 4.42 4.64 23.25
C LYS A 300 5.18 3.77 24.25
N MET A 301 5.95 2.77 23.80
CA MET A 301 6.77 1.94 24.68
C MET A 301 8.02 2.65 25.20
N TYR A 302 8.41 3.81 24.65
CA TYR A 302 9.56 4.56 25.13
C TYR A 302 9.21 5.31 26.42
N ARG A 303 10.11 5.29 27.40
CA ARG A 303 9.91 6.02 28.67
C ARG A 303 9.79 7.53 28.46
N ARG A 304 10.49 8.07 27.47
CA ARG A 304 10.40 9.46 27.02
C ARG A 304 10.28 9.47 25.51
N LEU A 305 9.48 10.40 24.98
CA LEU A 305 9.31 10.63 23.56
C LEU A 305 9.41 12.13 23.32
N ALA A 306 10.09 12.52 22.25
CA ALA A 306 10.14 13.88 21.74
C ALA A 306 10.18 13.81 20.21
N GLY A 307 9.87 14.92 19.54
CA GLY A 307 10.00 15.01 18.10
C GLY A 307 10.24 16.44 17.62
N MET A 308 10.60 16.56 16.36
CA MET A 308 10.83 17.85 15.69
C MET A 308 10.31 17.79 14.26
N THR A 309 9.76 18.89 13.77
CA THR A 309 9.32 19.10 12.38
C THR A 309 9.01 20.60 12.19
N GLY A 310 8.94 21.05 10.94
CA GLY A 310 8.54 22.42 10.60
C GLY A 310 7.03 22.66 10.64
N THR A 311 6.21 21.61 10.67
CA THR A 311 4.76 21.65 10.37
C THR A 311 3.87 21.04 11.47
N ALA A 312 4.37 20.88 12.70
CA ALA A 312 3.65 20.20 13.78
C ALA A 312 2.40 20.93 14.29
N ASP A 313 2.30 22.25 14.08
CA ASP A 313 1.29 23.08 14.71
C ASP A 313 -0.15 22.71 14.28
N THR A 314 -0.31 22.25 13.03
CA THR A 314 -1.62 21.82 12.52
C THR A 314 -2.11 20.55 13.19
N GLU A 315 -1.20 19.64 13.55
CA GLU A 315 -1.49 18.33 14.14
C GLU A 315 -1.31 18.29 15.67
N ALA A 316 -1.21 19.46 16.32
CA ALA A 316 -0.90 19.56 17.74
C ALA A 316 -1.87 18.79 18.65
N GLN A 317 -3.16 18.82 18.31
CA GLN A 317 -4.19 18.09 19.05
C GLN A 317 -3.98 16.57 18.96
N GLU A 318 -3.66 16.05 17.77
CA GLU A 318 -3.45 14.62 17.56
C GLU A 318 -2.20 14.13 18.31
N PHE A 319 -1.11 14.92 18.31
CA PHE A 319 0.08 14.62 19.10
C PHE A 319 -0.21 14.52 20.60
N HIS A 320 -1.00 15.44 21.14
CA HIS A 320 -1.35 15.44 22.55
C HIS A 320 -2.27 14.25 22.90
N ASP A 321 -3.28 13.98 22.08
CA ASP A 321 -4.27 12.93 22.35
C ASP A 321 -3.65 11.54 22.26
N ILE A 322 -2.83 11.29 21.24
CA ILE A 322 -2.23 9.98 21.00
C ILE A 322 -0.97 9.80 21.85
N TYR A 323 -0.04 10.75 21.84
CA TYR A 323 1.31 10.57 22.40
C TYR A 323 1.59 11.38 23.66
N LYS A 324 0.67 12.27 24.07
CA LYS A 324 0.88 13.22 25.18
C LYS A 324 2.09 14.12 24.93
N LEU A 325 2.28 14.52 23.67
CA LEU A 325 3.30 15.46 23.24
C LEU A 325 2.67 16.82 23.02
N ASP A 326 3.20 17.84 23.68
CA ASP A 326 2.83 19.22 23.45
C ASP A 326 3.69 19.81 22.32
N VAL A 327 3.07 20.59 21.44
CA VAL A 327 3.75 21.26 20.33
C VAL A 327 4.16 22.67 20.76
N VAL A 328 5.44 22.99 20.52
CA VAL A 328 6.00 24.31 20.82
C VAL A 328 6.60 24.88 19.54
N SER A 329 6.06 26.00 19.06
CA SER A 329 6.61 26.72 17.92
C SER A 329 7.87 27.49 18.34
N ILE A 330 9.02 27.07 17.81
CA ILE A 330 10.31 27.71 18.07
C ILE A 330 10.48 28.90 17.11
N PRO A 331 10.81 30.11 17.61
CA PRO A 331 11.03 31.27 16.75
C PRO A 331 12.13 31.03 15.71
N THR A 332 11.92 31.53 14.50
CA THR A 332 12.90 31.40 13.43
C THR A 332 14.15 32.24 13.72
N ASN A 333 15.32 31.72 13.33
CA ASN A 333 16.60 32.44 13.49
C ASN A 333 16.64 33.77 12.70
N LYS A 334 15.92 33.84 11.58
CA LYS A 334 15.76 35.05 10.76
C LYS A 334 14.27 35.27 10.47
N PRO A 335 13.82 36.53 10.28
CA PRO A 335 12.48 36.82 9.80
C PRO A 335 12.21 36.13 8.46
N VAL A 336 11.04 35.50 8.32
CA VAL A 336 10.62 34.86 7.08
C VAL A 336 10.16 35.95 6.10
N VAL A 337 10.82 36.03 4.95
CA VAL A 337 10.49 36.99 3.86
C VAL A 337 9.94 36.26 2.62
N ARG A 338 9.51 35.01 2.78
CA ARG A 338 8.92 34.21 1.71
C ARG A 338 7.55 34.80 1.35
N ALA A 339 7.33 35.07 0.08
CA ALA A 339 6.03 35.47 -0.45
C ALA A 339 5.26 34.21 -0.86
N ASP A 340 4.19 33.91 -0.12
CA ASP A 340 3.24 32.84 -0.43
C ASP A 340 2.07 33.46 -1.21
N TYR A 341 1.83 32.97 -2.43
CA TYR A 341 0.79 33.46 -3.35
C TYR A 341 -0.48 32.60 -3.23
N ASP A 342 -1.63 33.18 -3.60
CA ASP A 342 -2.91 32.47 -3.63
C ASP A 342 -2.93 31.33 -4.65
N ASP A 343 -3.73 30.29 -4.36
CA ASP A 343 -3.87 29.12 -5.23
C ASP A 343 -4.57 29.46 -6.56
N LEU A 344 -4.00 28.97 -7.67
CA LEU A 344 -4.61 29.08 -9.01
C LEU A 344 -5.45 27.85 -9.34
N MET A 345 -6.77 28.06 -9.51
CA MET A 345 -7.70 27.00 -9.88
C MET A 345 -8.05 27.02 -11.38
N PHE A 346 -8.03 25.84 -12.01
CA PHE A 346 -8.31 25.66 -13.43
C PHE A 346 -9.47 24.68 -13.63
N LEU A 347 -10.34 24.95 -14.60
CA LEU A 347 -11.48 24.09 -14.92
C LEU A 347 -11.05 22.73 -15.52
N ARG A 348 -10.00 22.72 -16.35
CA ARG A 348 -9.49 21.51 -17.00
C ARG A 348 -8.05 21.25 -16.59
N ALA A 349 -7.72 19.97 -16.42
CA ALA A 349 -6.35 19.56 -16.09
C ALA A 349 -5.34 19.99 -17.16
N LYS A 350 -5.73 19.97 -18.44
CA LYS A 350 -4.88 20.41 -19.55
C LYS A 350 -4.45 21.88 -19.39
N ASP A 351 -5.41 22.76 -19.13
CA ASP A 351 -5.16 24.20 -18.96
C ASP A 351 -4.21 24.45 -17.77
N LYS A 352 -4.37 23.69 -16.68
CA LYS A 352 -3.46 23.71 -15.53
C LYS A 352 -2.02 23.38 -15.92
N TRP A 353 -1.82 22.28 -16.65
CA TRP A 353 -0.47 21.82 -17.01
C TRP A 353 0.20 22.77 -18.02
N GLU A 354 -0.57 23.35 -18.94
CA GLU A 354 -0.06 24.38 -19.85
C GLU A 354 0.38 25.63 -19.08
N ALA A 355 -0.43 26.10 -18.13
CA ALA A 355 -0.08 27.24 -17.28
C ALA A 355 1.17 26.99 -16.42
N ILE A 356 1.29 25.81 -15.79
CA ILE A 356 2.49 25.43 -15.02
C ILE A 356 3.75 25.47 -15.89
N VAL A 357 3.68 24.92 -17.11
CA VAL A 357 4.83 24.90 -18.03
C VAL A 357 5.23 26.30 -18.47
N ASP A 358 4.25 27.17 -18.73
CA ASP A 358 4.50 28.56 -19.13
C ASP A 358 5.06 29.40 -17.97
N GLU A 359 4.60 29.17 -16.74
CA GLU A 359 5.15 29.78 -15.54
C GLU A 359 6.59 29.34 -15.26
N ILE A 360 6.87 28.03 -15.35
CA ILE A 360 8.23 27.50 -15.20
C ILE A 360 9.16 28.15 -16.23
N LYS A 361 8.71 28.28 -17.47
CA LYS A 361 9.49 28.95 -18.51
C LYS A 361 9.76 30.41 -18.14
N ALA A 362 8.75 31.17 -17.75
CA ALA A 362 8.92 32.59 -17.42
C ALA A 362 9.96 32.80 -16.31
N PHE A 363 9.89 32.02 -15.23
CA PHE A 363 10.86 32.11 -14.14
C PHE A 363 12.24 31.57 -14.50
N HIS A 364 12.31 30.47 -15.27
CA HIS A 364 13.56 29.91 -15.75
C HIS A 364 14.28 30.89 -16.67
N ASP A 365 13.56 31.55 -17.57
CA ASP A 365 14.09 32.54 -18.50
C ASP A 365 14.75 33.70 -17.73
N VAL A 366 14.09 34.23 -16.69
CA VAL A 366 14.66 35.27 -15.82
C VAL A 366 15.83 34.76 -14.96
N GLY A 367 15.99 33.44 -14.80
CA GLY A 367 17.09 32.82 -14.06
C GLY A 367 16.74 32.45 -12.62
N ARG A 368 15.46 32.48 -12.23
CA ARG A 368 15.03 32.08 -10.89
C ARG A 368 15.07 30.54 -10.77
N PRO A 369 15.64 29.96 -9.69
CA PRO A 369 15.56 28.53 -9.43
C PRO A 369 14.12 28.12 -9.09
N ILE A 370 13.71 26.95 -9.55
CA ILE A 370 12.33 26.45 -9.45
C ILE A 370 12.33 25.01 -8.95
N LEU A 371 11.52 24.75 -7.93
CA LEU A 371 11.19 23.42 -7.45
C LEU A 371 9.70 23.14 -7.69
N VAL A 372 9.38 22.08 -8.43
CA VAL A 372 8.01 21.67 -8.73
C VAL A 372 7.69 20.38 -7.99
N GLY A 373 6.71 20.42 -7.09
CA GLY A 373 6.17 19.24 -6.41
C GLY A 373 5.07 18.56 -7.22
N THR A 374 5.15 17.24 -7.38
CA THR A 374 4.08 16.42 -8.00
C THR A 374 3.68 15.27 -7.09
N THR A 375 2.48 14.71 -7.26
CA THR A 375 1.99 13.63 -6.39
C THR A 375 2.34 12.22 -6.87
N SER A 376 2.93 12.07 -8.06
CA SER A 376 3.24 10.75 -8.64
C SER A 376 4.37 10.82 -9.66
N VAL A 377 5.08 9.71 -9.82
CA VAL A 377 6.15 9.56 -10.82
C VAL A 377 5.64 9.81 -12.24
N GLU A 378 4.46 9.28 -12.58
CA GLU A 378 3.83 9.48 -13.88
C GLU A 378 3.62 10.98 -14.19
N LYS A 379 3.14 11.77 -13.23
CA LYS A 379 2.94 13.22 -13.42
C LYS A 379 4.27 13.96 -13.56
N SER A 380 5.30 13.53 -12.82
CA SER A 380 6.65 14.07 -12.97
C SER A 380 7.23 13.80 -14.36
N GLU A 381 7.11 12.57 -14.85
CA GLU A 381 7.58 12.20 -16.20
C GLU A 381 6.80 12.92 -17.29
N MET A 382 5.49 13.08 -17.13
CA MET A 382 4.65 13.87 -18.04
C MET A 382 5.12 15.32 -18.09
N LEU A 383 5.33 15.97 -16.94
CA LEU A 383 5.81 17.35 -16.87
C LEU A 383 7.20 17.51 -17.49
N ALA A 384 8.12 16.58 -17.18
CA ALA A 384 9.45 16.50 -17.78
C ALA A 384 9.40 16.45 -19.31
N GLN A 385 8.54 15.59 -19.87
CA GLN A 385 8.33 15.51 -21.32
C GLN A 385 7.75 16.80 -21.90
N MET A 386 6.80 17.44 -21.22
CA MET A 386 6.22 18.71 -21.67
C MET A 386 7.26 19.83 -21.70
N LEU A 387 8.10 19.96 -20.66
CA LEU A 387 9.18 20.94 -20.59
C LEU A 387 10.24 20.71 -21.68
N GLY A 388 10.63 19.46 -21.89
CA GLY A 388 11.58 19.08 -22.94
C GLY A 388 11.06 19.36 -24.35
N ARG A 389 9.81 18.99 -24.65
CA ARG A 389 9.21 19.15 -25.98
C ARG A 389 8.88 20.61 -26.31
N LYS A 390 8.30 21.35 -25.37
CA LYS A 390 7.76 22.71 -25.63
C LYS A 390 8.85 23.79 -25.57
N HIS A 391 9.79 23.68 -24.62
CA HIS A 391 10.74 24.76 -24.30
C HIS A 391 12.20 24.33 -24.21
N GLN A 392 12.51 23.04 -24.37
CA GLN A 392 13.87 22.49 -24.29
C GLN A 392 14.61 22.91 -23.02
N ILE A 393 13.89 23.01 -21.90
CA ILE A 393 14.44 23.41 -20.61
C ILE A 393 15.09 22.19 -19.96
N LYS A 394 16.37 22.32 -19.58
CA LYS A 394 17.06 21.31 -18.79
C LYS A 394 16.45 21.25 -17.40
N HIS A 395 16.08 20.05 -16.95
CA HIS A 395 15.46 19.81 -15.67
C HIS A 395 15.97 18.50 -15.07
N GLU A 396 15.91 18.38 -13.75
CA GLU A 396 16.26 17.17 -13.00
C GLU A 396 15.01 16.62 -12.30
N VAL A 397 14.82 15.30 -12.32
CA VAL A 397 13.65 14.62 -11.74
C VAL A 397 14.06 13.75 -10.56
N LEU A 398 13.42 13.96 -9.41
CA LEU A 398 13.63 13.20 -8.17
C LEU A 398 12.46 12.24 -7.93
N ASN A 399 12.75 10.94 -7.98
CA ASN A 399 11.75 9.87 -7.91
C ASN A 399 11.74 9.09 -6.58
N ALA A 400 12.45 9.57 -5.55
CA ALA A 400 12.60 8.93 -4.23
C ALA A 400 13.14 7.47 -4.28
N LYS A 401 13.86 7.10 -5.35
CA LYS A 401 14.44 5.75 -5.54
C LYS A 401 15.92 5.67 -5.19
N GLN A 402 16.66 6.78 -5.24
CA GLN A 402 18.12 6.80 -5.06
C GLN A 402 18.57 7.97 -4.17
N HIS A 403 18.47 7.81 -2.86
CA HIS A 403 18.68 8.91 -1.90
C HIS A 403 20.06 9.60 -1.97
N GLU A 404 21.17 8.85 -2.15
CA GLU A 404 22.51 9.46 -2.22
C GLU A 404 22.72 10.29 -3.49
N ARG A 405 22.21 9.80 -4.63
CA ARG A 405 22.28 10.54 -5.89
C ARG A 405 21.37 11.76 -5.86
N GLU A 406 20.20 11.63 -5.26
CA GLU A 406 19.24 12.72 -5.09
C GLU A 406 19.82 13.89 -4.28
N ALA A 407 20.58 13.62 -3.21
CA ALA A 407 21.23 14.66 -2.42
C ALA A 407 22.16 15.55 -3.26
N HIS A 408 22.99 14.97 -4.12
CA HIS A 408 23.87 15.73 -5.02
C HIS A 408 23.11 16.54 -6.07
N ILE A 409 21.96 16.06 -6.52
CA ILE A 409 21.12 16.79 -7.47
C ILE A 409 20.49 18.02 -6.77
N ILE A 410 20.07 17.87 -5.51
CA ILE A 410 19.43 18.92 -4.70
C ILE A 410 20.39 20.06 -4.38
N GLU A 411 21.69 19.78 -4.19
CA GLU A 411 22.72 20.82 -4.03
C GLU A 411 22.72 21.81 -5.21
N GLY A 412 22.39 21.35 -6.42
CA GLY A 412 22.28 22.19 -7.62
C GLY A 412 20.93 22.91 -7.79
N ALA A 413 19.93 22.63 -6.95
CA ALA A 413 18.57 23.16 -7.12
C ALA A 413 18.48 24.68 -6.89
N GLY A 414 19.40 25.24 -6.10
CA GLY A 414 19.46 26.68 -5.82
C GLY A 414 20.29 27.49 -6.81
N HIS A 415 20.79 26.88 -7.89
CA HIS A 415 21.60 27.58 -8.90
C HIS A 415 20.75 28.39 -9.89
N LEU A 416 21.39 29.35 -10.56
CA LEU A 416 20.77 30.21 -11.57
C LEU A 416 20.03 29.38 -12.63
N GLY A 417 18.72 29.62 -12.76
CA GLY A 417 17.85 28.98 -13.74
C GLY A 417 17.66 27.46 -13.54
N ALA A 418 18.02 26.89 -12.39
CA ALA A 418 17.82 25.46 -12.15
C ALA A 418 16.33 25.10 -12.07
N VAL A 419 15.93 24.01 -12.72
CA VAL A 419 14.56 23.47 -12.66
C VAL A 419 14.60 22.06 -12.11
N MET A 420 13.91 21.84 -11.01
CA MET A 420 13.83 20.56 -10.32
C MET A 420 12.38 20.12 -10.18
N ILE A 421 12.12 18.85 -10.49
CA ILE A 421 10.81 18.22 -10.33
C ILE A 421 10.94 17.14 -9.26
N ALA A 422 10.20 17.31 -8.16
CA ALA A 422 10.17 16.37 -7.04
C ALA A 422 8.84 15.60 -7.01
N THR A 423 8.92 14.27 -6.94
CA THR A 423 7.76 13.42 -6.67
C THR A 423 7.52 13.30 -5.16
N ASN A 424 6.32 13.60 -4.70
CA ASN A 424 5.93 13.62 -3.30
C ASN A 424 6.93 14.43 -2.46
N MET A 425 7.57 13.79 -1.49
CA MET A 425 8.61 14.37 -0.61
C MET A 425 10.02 13.95 -1.03
N ALA A 426 10.27 13.70 -2.33
CA ALA A 426 11.61 13.40 -2.81
C ALA A 426 12.55 14.58 -2.51
N GLY A 427 13.73 14.27 -1.98
CA GLY A 427 14.70 15.27 -1.54
C GLY A 427 14.47 15.87 -0.14
N ARG A 428 13.52 15.33 0.63
CA ARG A 428 13.30 15.70 2.03
C ARG A 428 14.58 15.61 2.87
N GLY A 429 14.71 16.54 3.80
CA GLY A 429 15.80 16.58 4.77
C GLY A 429 17.12 17.13 4.21
N THR A 430 17.17 17.56 2.95
CA THR A 430 18.33 18.24 2.35
C THR A 430 18.01 19.71 2.13
N ASP A 431 18.81 20.60 2.71
CA ASP A 431 18.63 22.05 2.61
C ASP A 431 19.00 22.56 1.20
N ILE A 432 18.09 23.30 0.57
CA ILE A 432 18.33 23.93 -0.74
C ILE A 432 18.93 25.30 -0.53
N LYS A 433 20.26 25.37 -0.62
CA LYS A 433 21.00 26.63 -0.52
C LYS A 433 20.99 27.36 -1.84
N LEU A 434 20.63 28.64 -1.81
CA LEU A 434 20.74 29.51 -2.98
C LEU A 434 22.22 29.72 -3.33
N GLY A 435 22.57 29.46 -4.58
CA GLY A 435 23.92 29.70 -5.10
C GLY A 435 24.18 31.20 -5.30
N PRO A 436 25.45 31.65 -5.24
CA PRO A 436 25.79 33.01 -5.59
C PRO A 436 25.50 33.27 -7.08
N VAL A 437 24.89 34.41 -7.38
CA VAL A 437 24.64 34.84 -8.76
C VAL A 437 25.56 36.01 -9.08
N SER A 438 26.49 35.82 -10.02
CA SER A 438 27.27 36.92 -10.56
C SER A 438 26.50 37.64 -11.67
N ARG A 439 26.73 38.95 -11.80
CA ARG A 439 26.15 39.78 -12.87
C ARG A 439 26.47 39.22 -14.26
N GLU A 440 27.69 38.70 -14.43
CA GLU A 440 28.15 38.04 -15.65
C GLU A 440 27.33 36.79 -15.98
N ALA A 441 27.13 35.90 -15.00
CA ALA A 441 26.37 34.67 -15.19
C ALA A 441 24.90 34.96 -15.48
N GLN A 442 24.32 35.96 -14.82
CA GLN A 442 22.95 36.40 -15.05
C GLN A 442 22.77 36.98 -16.46
N LEU A 443 23.70 37.84 -16.91
CA LEU A 443 23.66 38.42 -18.24
C LEU A 443 23.85 37.36 -19.34
N ASP A 444 24.80 36.43 -19.18
CA ASP A 444 24.99 35.31 -20.10
C ASP A 444 23.73 34.43 -20.18
N HIS A 445 23.08 34.15 -19.04
CA HIS A 445 21.81 33.44 -19.01
C HIS A 445 20.72 34.18 -19.81
N TRP A 446 20.53 35.47 -19.55
CA TRP A 446 19.54 36.29 -20.29
C TRP A 446 19.83 36.40 -21.78
N LEU A 447 21.11 36.48 -22.18
CA LEU A 447 21.51 36.48 -23.59
C LEU A 447 21.19 35.15 -24.27
N ARG A 448 21.46 34.01 -23.61
CA ARG A 448 21.13 32.67 -24.12
C ARG A 448 19.63 32.45 -24.23
N ARG A 449 18.85 33.00 -23.30
CA ARG A 449 17.38 32.91 -23.31
C ARG A 449 16.70 33.99 -24.17
N GLY A 450 17.47 34.95 -24.70
CA GLY A 450 16.97 35.99 -25.61
C GLY A 450 16.21 37.14 -24.93
N ILE A 451 16.34 37.29 -23.61
CA ILE A 451 15.71 38.33 -22.79
C ILE A 451 16.52 39.63 -22.84
N ALA A 452 17.85 39.54 -22.92
CA ALA A 452 18.73 40.70 -23.06
C ALA A 452 19.19 40.88 -24.51
N SER A 453 19.48 42.12 -24.90
CA SER A 453 20.08 42.41 -26.22
C SER A 453 21.59 42.14 -26.23
N ARG A 454 22.14 41.73 -27.38
CA ARG A 454 23.58 41.43 -27.54
C ARG A 454 24.52 42.63 -27.35
N GLY A 455 23.98 43.85 -27.29
CA GLY A 455 24.77 45.07 -27.08
C GLY A 455 25.03 45.40 -25.61
N LEU A 456 24.46 44.64 -24.68
CA LEU A 456 24.58 44.86 -23.25
C LEU A 456 25.88 44.28 -22.71
N THR A 457 26.62 45.08 -21.94
CA THR A 457 27.84 44.68 -21.25
C THR A 457 27.59 44.55 -19.75
N VAL A 458 28.48 43.85 -19.06
CA VAL A 458 28.43 43.64 -17.61
C VAL A 458 28.56 44.97 -16.85
N GLU A 459 29.17 45.98 -17.47
CA GLU A 459 29.44 47.31 -16.90
C GLU A 459 28.25 48.27 -16.97
N ALA A 460 27.20 47.94 -17.74
CA ALA A 460 25.99 48.76 -17.82
C ALA A 460 25.33 48.90 -16.44
N SER A 461 24.68 50.02 -16.14
CA SER A 461 23.97 50.24 -14.87
C SER A 461 22.73 49.33 -14.71
N ASP A 462 22.23 49.20 -13.48
CA ASP A 462 21.03 48.38 -13.19
C ASP A 462 19.78 48.92 -13.90
N GLU A 463 19.67 50.26 -14.04
CA GLU A 463 18.58 50.91 -14.77
C GLU A 463 18.66 50.62 -16.27
N GLU A 464 19.85 50.72 -16.87
CA GLU A 464 20.05 50.41 -18.30
C GLU A 464 19.79 48.92 -18.61
N LEU A 465 20.19 48.02 -17.71
CA LEU A 465 19.87 46.60 -17.80
C LEU A 465 18.36 46.38 -17.77
N ARG A 466 17.68 46.98 -16.79
CA ARG A 466 16.24 46.85 -16.61
C ARG A 466 15.49 47.38 -17.83
N GLU A 467 15.78 48.60 -18.27
CA GLU A 467 15.15 49.20 -19.45
C GLU A 467 15.34 48.35 -20.71
N ASN A 468 16.56 47.85 -20.94
CA ASN A 468 16.83 47.04 -22.13
C ASN A 468 16.07 45.70 -22.12
N VAL A 469 16.05 45.02 -20.96
CA VAL A 469 15.32 43.76 -20.77
C VAL A 469 13.84 43.98 -21.02
N TYR A 470 13.25 45.00 -20.39
CA TYR A 470 11.84 45.34 -20.51
C TYR A 470 11.46 45.68 -21.96
N ARG A 471 12.23 46.55 -22.63
CA ARG A 471 12.00 46.89 -24.05
C ARG A 471 12.14 45.68 -24.98
N LYS A 472 13.02 44.72 -24.64
CA LYS A 472 13.25 43.52 -25.43
C LYS A 472 12.08 42.54 -25.33
N ILE A 473 11.50 42.36 -24.14
CA ILE A 473 10.40 41.41 -23.91
C ILE A 473 9.01 42.01 -24.20
N ALA A 474 8.84 43.33 -24.07
CA ALA A 474 7.55 44.01 -24.21
C ALA A 474 6.77 43.68 -25.49
N PRO A 475 7.37 43.61 -26.70
CA PRO A 475 6.62 43.25 -27.91
C PRO A 475 6.02 41.84 -27.84
N GLY A 476 6.70 40.91 -27.18
CA GLY A 476 6.24 39.53 -27.04
C GLY A 476 5.21 39.34 -25.93
N VAL A 477 5.37 40.06 -24.81
CA VAL A 477 4.50 39.95 -23.64
C VAL A 477 3.22 40.77 -23.81
N LEU A 478 3.32 42.00 -24.32
CA LEU A 478 2.19 42.93 -24.48
C LEU A 478 1.53 42.82 -25.86
N GLY A 479 2.12 42.08 -26.81
CA GLY A 479 1.58 41.94 -28.17
C GLY A 479 1.67 43.20 -29.03
N ILE A 480 2.50 44.17 -28.63
CA ILE A 480 2.70 45.46 -29.33
C ILE A 480 3.81 45.38 -30.37
N GLN A 481 3.83 46.33 -31.32
CA GLN A 481 4.92 46.37 -32.31
C GLN A 481 6.24 46.82 -31.65
N LYS A 482 7.38 46.31 -32.15
CA LYS A 482 8.70 46.67 -31.62
C LYS A 482 8.97 48.19 -31.61
N ARG A 483 8.51 48.91 -32.64
CA ARG A 483 8.63 50.37 -32.74
C ARG A 483 7.80 51.12 -31.69
N GLU A 484 6.69 50.53 -31.27
CA GLU A 484 5.80 51.08 -30.24
C GLU A 484 6.45 50.92 -28.86
N ALA A 485 6.99 49.74 -28.56
CA ALA A 485 7.78 49.48 -27.35
C ALA A 485 9.06 50.36 -27.26
N GLU A 486 9.68 50.69 -28.38
CA GLU A 486 10.85 51.61 -28.43
C GLU A 486 10.44 53.07 -28.20
N GLY A 487 9.19 53.45 -28.53
CA GLY A 487 8.67 54.81 -28.37
C GLY A 487 8.03 55.11 -27.00
N MET A 488 7.67 54.08 -26.22
CA MET A 488 7.11 54.24 -24.87
C MET A 488 8.17 54.72 -23.86
N GLY A 489 7.74 55.56 -22.91
CA GLY A 489 8.57 55.92 -21.77
C GLY A 489 8.85 54.70 -20.89
N PHE A 490 10.05 54.61 -20.31
CA PHE A 490 10.44 53.44 -19.52
C PHE A 490 9.48 53.15 -18.35
N ALA A 491 9.01 54.19 -17.65
CA ALA A 491 8.06 54.05 -16.54
C ALA A 491 6.65 53.57 -16.94
N GLU A 492 6.28 53.68 -18.21
CA GLU A 492 5.00 53.16 -18.73
C GLU A 492 5.15 51.72 -19.24
N LEU A 493 6.38 51.33 -19.57
CA LEU A 493 6.73 50.02 -20.10
C LEU A 493 7.08 49.02 -18.97
N GLU A 494 7.52 49.54 -17.82
CA GLU A 494 7.75 48.83 -16.56
C GLU A 494 6.46 48.45 -15.84
#